data_AF-A0A9E0X6B8-F1
#
_entry.id   AF-A0A9E0X6B8-F1
#
_cell.length_a   1.000
_cell.length_b   1.000
_cell.length_c   1.000
_cell.angle_alpha   90.00
_cell.angle_beta   90.00
_cell.angle_gamma   90.00
#
_symmetry.space_group_name_H-M   'P 1'
#
loop_
_entity.id
_entity.type
_entity.pdbx_description
1 polymer ?
#
loop_
_entity_poly.entity_id
_entity_poly.type
_entity_poly.pdbx_seq_one_letter_code
_entity_poly.pdbx_strand_id
1 'polypeptide(L)'
;DEALVRNQDDEHNLRLRLAGGRIWQSGAIQSVYHPRNSLRHLFAQQRQYGYWRPFVVKKHGQPGSPRQLVPALFVAALLLAALLLPWAAWPAAALLLLYGGYLALASCAAARAAGAWGLLWRLPAVIAAFHIGYGWGSWRGLWDVLRARSPASGFAKITR
;
A
#
# COMPACT_ATOMS: atom_id res chain seq x y z
N ASP A 1 21.07 0.47 0.00
CA ASP A 1 21.19 0.74 -1.44
C ASP A 1 20.61 2.11 -1.70
N GLU A 2 21.43 3.04 -2.16
CA GLU A 2 21.03 4.44 -2.41
C GLU A 2 20.12 4.58 -3.63
N ALA A 3 20.04 3.55 -4.49
CA ALA A 3 19.15 3.55 -5.66
C ALA A 3 17.66 3.41 -5.31
N LEU A 4 17.34 2.93 -4.10
CA LEU A 4 15.96 2.84 -3.60
C LEU A 4 15.64 4.06 -2.74
N VAL A 5 14.72 4.92 -3.18
CA VAL A 5 14.29 6.08 -2.36
C VAL A 5 13.29 5.66 -1.28
N ARG A 6 12.52 4.58 -1.50
CA ARG A 6 11.62 3.98 -0.51
C ARG A 6 11.84 2.48 -0.39
N ASN A 7 11.34 1.89 0.69
CA ASN A 7 11.47 0.46 1.04
C ASN A 7 12.94 0.04 1.26
N GLN A 8 13.80 0.96 1.71
CA GLN A 8 15.20 0.68 2.05
C GLN A 8 15.33 -0.24 3.26
N ASP A 9 14.46 -0.05 4.25
CA ASP A 9 14.31 -0.87 5.44
C ASP A 9 13.84 -2.28 5.09
N ASP A 10 12.82 -2.38 4.24
CA ASP A 10 12.30 -3.63 3.69
C ASP A 10 13.39 -4.40 2.93
N GLU A 11 14.16 -3.72 2.09
CA GLU A 11 15.29 -4.31 1.35
C GLU A 11 16.41 -4.76 2.28
N HIS A 12 16.77 -3.93 3.26
CA HIS A 12 17.82 -4.26 4.21
C HIS A 12 17.45 -5.48 5.06
N ASN A 13 16.20 -5.53 5.54
CA ASN A 13 15.66 -6.67 6.29
C ASN A 13 15.64 -7.94 5.44
N LEU A 14 15.28 -7.83 4.17
CA LEU A 14 15.35 -8.96 3.24
C LEU A 14 16.78 -9.45 3.08
N ARG A 15 17.74 -8.55 2.84
CA ARG A 15 19.17 -8.88 2.72
C ARG A 15 19.72 -9.57 3.96
N LEU A 16 19.37 -9.10 5.16
CA LEU A 16 19.78 -9.74 6.42
C LEU A 16 19.23 -11.17 6.52
N ARG A 17 17.96 -11.39 6.17
CA ARG A 17 17.35 -12.73 6.18
C ARG A 17 17.97 -13.67 5.16
N LEU A 18 18.24 -13.17 3.95
CA LEU A 18 18.91 -13.96 2.89
C LEU A 18 20.33 -14.36 3.28
N ALA A 19 21.01 -13.56 4.10
CA ALA A 19 22.31 -13.87 4.68
C ALA A 19 22.23 -14.82 5.91
N GLY A 20 21.06 -15.39 6.22
CA GLY A 20 20.85 -16.26 7.38
C GLY A 20 20.67 -15.52 8.72
N GLY A 21 20.64 -14.19 8.69
CA GLY A 21 20.41 -13.36 9.87
C GLY A 21 18.99 -13.44 10.40
N ARG A 22 18.83 -13.15 11.69
CA ARG A 22 17.53 -13.05 12.38
C ARG A 22 17.25 -11.59 12.74
N ILE A 23 16.00 -11.16 12.54
CA ILE A 23 15.56 -9.82 12.92
C ILE A 23 14.98 -9.89 14.33
N TRP A 24 15.61 -9.19 15.27
CA TRP A 24 15.15 -9.07 16.64
C TRP A 24 14.34 -7.79 16.83
N GLN A 25 13.19 -7.87 17.50
CA GLN A 25 12.41 -6.71 17.92
C GLN A 25 12.61 -6.51 19.42
N SER A 26 13.20 -5.38 19.80
CA SER A 26 13.45 -5.04 21.20
C SER A 26 12.49 -3.96 21.67
N GLY A 27 11.74 -4.22 22.75
CA GLY A 27 10.88 -3.22 23.38
C GLY A 27 11.65 -2.07 24.05
N ALA A 28 12.97 -2.20 24.22
CA ALA A 28 13.81 -1.12 24.74
C ALA A 28 14.08 -0.03 23.69
N ILE A 29 13.90 -0.31 22.40
CA ILE A 29 14.08 0.68 21.33
C ILE A 29 12.77 1.46 21.20
N GLN A 30 12.75 2.68 21.73
CA GLN A 30 11.61 3.58 21.65
C GLN A 30 11.84 4.64 20.58
N SER A 31 10.84 4.87 19.73
CA SER A 31 10.86 5.89 18.70
C SER A 31 9.54 6.64 18.67
N VAL A 32 9.61 7.96 18.56
CA VAL A 32 8.41 8.80 18.44
C VAL A 32 8.01 8.85 16.97
N TYR A 33 6.84 8.29 16.66
CA TYR A 33 6.29 8.31 15.32
C TYR A 33 5.33 9.49 15.13
N HIS A 34 5.59 10.29 14.09
CA HIS A 34 4.71 11.37 13.67
C HIS A 34 3.93 10.97 12.41
N PRO A 35 2.64 10.60 12.53
CA PRO A 35 1.83 10.24 11.36
C PRO A 35 1.57 11.46 10.47
N ARG A 36 1.17 11.20 9.22
CA ARG A 36 0.74 12.26 8.30
C ARG A 36 -0.50 12.96 8.85
N ASN A 37 -0.47 14.29 8.84
CA ASN A 37 -1.56 15.14 9.33
C ASN A 37 -2.71 15.32 8.34
N SER A 38 -2.59 14.84 7.11
CA SER A 38 -3.62 14.97 6.09
C SER A 38 -3.78 13.71 5.25
N LEU A 39 -5.03 13.48 4.81
CA LEU A 39 -5.37 12.34 3.96
C LEU A 39 -4.61 12.38 2.62
N ARG A 40 -4.40 13.57 2.06
CA ARG A 40 -3.62 13.78 0.84
C ARG A 40 -2.17 13.31 1.01
N HIS A 41 -1.53 13.68 2.13
CA HIS A 41 -0.14 13.31 2.38
C HIS A 41 -0.01 11.81 2.66
N LEU A 42 -0.99 11.24 3.38
CA LEU A 42 -1.10 9.80 3.57
C LEU A 42 -1.23 9.05 2.24
N PHE A 43 -2.16 9.47 1.38
CA PHE A 43 -2.34 8.87 0.05
C PHE A 43 -1.05 8.94 -0.78
N ALA A 44 -0.39 10.11 -0.79
CA ALA A 44 0.85 10.31 -1.52
C ALA A 44 1.98 9.39 -0.99
N GLN A 45 2.08 9.22 0.34
CA GLN A 45 3.01 8.28 0.97
C GLN A 45 2.71 6.83 0.56
N GLN A 46 1.46 6.39 0.66
CA GLN A 46 1.06 5.03 0.29
C GLN A 46 1.31 4.73 -1.19
N ARG A 47 1.06 5.71 -2.05
CA ARG A 47 1.38 5.64 -3.48
C ARG A 47 2.88 5.48 -3.72
N GLN A 48 3.74 6.13 -2.94
CA GLN A 48 5.18 5.94 -3.04
C GLN A 48 5.60 4.54 -2.55
N TYR A 49 5.04 4.05 -1.45
CA TYR A 49 5.35 2.70 -0.96
C TYR A 49 4.97 1.61 -1.96
N GLY A 50 3.79 1.71 -2.56
CA GLY A 50 3.39 0.82 -3.65
C GLY A 50 4.33 0.91 -4.85
N TYR A 51 4.68 2.13 -5.29
CA TYR A 51 5.54 2.36 -6.45
C TYR A 51 6.91 1.69 -6.35
N TRP A 52 7.55 1.79 -5.19
CA TRP A 52 8.89 1.24 -5.02
C TRP A 52 8.90 -0.29 -4.79
N ARG A 53 7.74 -0.90 -4.54
CA ARG A 53 7.69 -2.34 -4.23
C ARG A 53 8.13 -3.23 -5.41
N PRO A 54 7.66 -3.04 -6.65
CA PRO A 54 8.12 -3.82 -7.80
C PRO A 54 9.63 -3.73 -8.06
N PHE A 55 10.27 -2.59 -7.75
CA PHE A 55 11.72 -2.44 -7.89
C PHE A 55 12.49 -3.33 -6.90
N VAL A 56 12.04 -3.41 -5.65
CA VAL A 56 12.61 -4.32 -4.64
C VAL A 56 12.44 -5.78 -5.07
N VAL A 57 11.24 -6.14 -5.56
CA VAL A 57 10.96 -7.50 -6.07
C VAL A 57 11.86 -7.83 -7.26
N LYS A 58 12.00 -6.91 -8.23
CA LYS A 58 12.91 -7.08 -9.38
C LYS A 58 14.36 -7.29 -8.93
N LYS A 59 14.82 -6.50 -7.96
CA LYS A 59 16.21 -6.53 -7.48
C LYS A 59 16.58 -7.86 -6.82
N HIS A 60 15.69 -8.43 -6.01
CA HIS A 60 15.99 -9.63 -5.23
C HIS A 60 15.37 -10.91 -5.79
N GLY A 61 14.55 -10.83 -6.84
CA GLY A 61 13.88 -11.98 -7.45
C GLY A 61 12.86 -12.67 -6.53
N GLN A 62 12.54 -12.08 -5.38
CA GLN A 62 11.61 -12.67 -4.41
C GLN A 62 10.32 -11.87 -4.31
N PRO A 63 9.16 -12.51 -4.52
CA PRO A 63 7.89 -11.85 -4.31
C PRO A 63 7.73 -11.48 -2.83
N GLY A 64 7.14 -10.31 -2.58
CA GLY A 64 6.70 -9.96 -1.23
C GLY A 64 5.62 -10.88 -0.69
N SER A 65 5.21 -10.64 0.55
CA SER A 65 4.07 -11.34 1.13
C SER A 65 2.82 -11.16 0.23
N PRO A 66 2.04 -12.23 -0.06
CA PRO A 66 0.89 -12.16 -0.97
C PRO A 66 -0.12 -11.06 -0.63
N ARG A 67 -0.25 -10.70 0.66
CA ARG A 67 -1.11 -9.60 1.12
C ARG A 67 -0.76 -8.24 0.50
N GLN A 68 0.48 -8.04 0.06
CA GLN A 68 0.92 -6.81 -0.61
C GLN A 68 0.39 -6.70 -2.05
N LEU A 69 -0.10 -7.81 -2.63
CA LEU A 69 -0.75 -7.82 -3.94
C LEU A 69 -2.21 -7.37 -3.85
N VAL A 70 -2.85 -7.54 -2.69
CA VAL A 70 -4.28 -7.24 -2.49
C VAL A 70 -4.66 -5.82 -2.92
N PRO A 71 -3.92 -4.74 -2.55
CA PRO A 71 -4.28 -3.40 -3.01
C PRO A 71 -4.15 -3.22 -4.53
N ALA A 72 -3.16 -3.85 -5.16
CA ALA A 72 -2.99 -3.78 -6.63
C ALA A 72 -4.12 -4.52 -7.35
N LEU A 73 -4.46 -5.73 -6.88
CA LEU A 73 -5.59 -6.51 -7.41
C LEU A 73 -6.92 -5.77 -7.21
N PHE A 74 -7.12 -5.11 -6.07
CA PHE A 74 -8.29 -4.28 -5.81
C PHE A 74 -8.44 -3.14 -6.83
N VAL A 75 -7.36 -2.41 -7.12
CA VAL A 75 -7.38 -1.37 -8.16
C VAL A 75 -7.66 -1.93 -9.55
N ALA A 76 -7.10 -3.10 -9.88
CA ALA A 76 -7.41 -3.77 -11.15
C ALA A 76 -8.88 -4.21 -11.24
N ALA A 77 -9.45 -4.74 -10.14
CA ALA A 77 -10.85 -5.10 -10.06
C ALA A 77 -11.76 -3.88 -10.23
N LEU A 78 -11.41 -2.72 -9.66
CA LEU A 78 -12.14 -1.46 -9.88
C LEU A 78 -12.15 -1.04 -11.35
N LEU A 79 -10.99 -1.12 -12.03
CA LEU A 79 -10.88 -0.78 -13.45
C LEU A 79 -11.68 -1.75 -14.33
N LEU A 80 -11.59 -3.05 -14.04
CA LEU A 80 -12.36 -4.07 -14.75
C LEU A 80 -13.87 -3.89 -14.54
N ALA A 81 -14.30 -3.63 -13.30
CA ALA A 81 -15.71 -3.38 -12.99
C ALA A 81 -16.24 -2.12 -13.69
N ALA A 82 -15.43 -1.06 -13.76
CA ALA A 82 -15.78 0.16 -14.49
C ALA A 82 -15.88 -0.09 -16.01
N LEU A 83 -14.97 -0.90 -16.57
CA LEU A 83 -15.03 -1.29 -17.97
C LEU A 83 -16.29 -2.10 -18.28
N LEU A 84 -16.67 -3.04 -17.41
CA LEU A 84 -17.82 -3.92 -17.61
C LEU A 84 -19.18 -3.23 -17.43
N LEU A 85 -19.20 -2.02 -16.87
CA LEU A 85 -20.43 -1.31 -16.47
C LEU A 85 -21.48 -1.17 -17.59
N PRO A 86 -21.13 -0.93 -18.88
CA PRO A 86 -22.11 -0.83 -19.97
C PRO A 86 -22.83 -2.15 -20.27
N TRP A 87 -22.22 -3.30 -19.93
CA TRP A 87 -22.75 -4.63 -20.21
C TRP A 87 -23.34 -5.31 -18.98
N ALA A 88 -22.73 -5.09 -17.81
CA ALA A 88 -23.13 -5.71 -16.57
C ALA A 88 -22.77 -4.80 -15.38
N ALA A 89 -23.79 -4.29 -14.69
CA ALA A 89 -23.59 -3.49 -13.47
C ALA A 89 -23.31 -4.34 -12.23
N TRP A 90 -23.68 -5.63 -12.25
CA TRP A 90 -23.56 -6.51 -11.07
C TRP A 90 -22.13 -6.68 -10.55
N PRO A 91 -21.05 -6.76 -11.37
CA PRO A 91 -19.69 -6.88 -10.85
C PRO A 91 -19.26 -5.64 -10.06
N ALA A 92 -19.64 -4.45 -10.55
CA ALA A 92 -19.40 -3.19 -9.85
C ALA A 92 -20.20 -3.13 -8.55
N ALA A 93 -21.48 -3.49 -8.58
CA ALA A 93 -22.33 -3.53 -7.39
C ALA A 93 -21.80 -4.53 -6.34
N ALA A 94 -21.40 -5.73 -6.75
CA ALA A 94 -20.82 -6.75 -5.88
C ALA A 94 -19.49 -6.27 -5.27
N LEU A 95 -18.61 -5.67 -6.07
CA LEU A 95 -17.33 -5.14 -5.58
C LEU A 95 -17.54 -4.00 -4.58
N LEU A 96 -18.46 -3.07 -4.86
CA LEU A 96 -18.81 -1.98 -3.96
C LEU A 96 -19.43 -2.49 -2.65
N LEU A 97 -20.32 -3.49 -2.73
CA LEU A 97 -20.93 -4.09 -1.55
C LEU A 97 -19.89 -4.80 -0.67
N LEU A 98 -19.05 -5.64 -1.27
CA LEU A 98 -17.99 -6.36 -0.56
C LEU A 98 -16.98 -5.39 0.05
N TYR A 99 -16.52 -4.40 -0.71
CA TYR A 99 -15.58 -3.42 -0.21
C TYR A 99 -16.19 -2.51 0.85
N GLY A 100 -17.46 -2.10 0.68
CA GLY A 100 -18.20 -1.33 1.68
C GLY A 100 -18.36 -2.09 2.99
N GLY A 101 -18.72 -3.38 2.93
CA GLY A 101 -18.78 -4.26 4.10
C GLY A 101 -17.42 -4.40 4.78
N TYR A 102 -16.36 -4.60 4.00
CA TYR A 102 -14.99 -4.61 4.51
C TYR A 102 -14.62 -3.30 5.22
N LEU A 103 -14.90 -2.14 4.61
CA LEU A 103 -14.61 -0.83 5.19
C LEU A 103 -15.36 -0.64 6.52
N ALA A 104 -16.62 -1.04 6.59
CA ALA A 104 -17.40 -0.97 7.82
C ALA A 104 -16.78 -1.83 8.93
N LEU A 105 -16.50 -3.11 8.64
CA LEU A 105 -15.91 -4.04 9.60
C LEU A 105 -14.51 -3.59 10.06
N ALA A 106 -13.64 -3.20 9.13
CA ALA A 106 -12.30 -2.73 9.43
C ALA A 106 -12.31 -1.42 10.23
N SER A 107 -13.23 -0.50 9.92
CA SER A 107 -13.39 0.75 10.68
C SER A 107 -13.89 0.49 12.09
N CYS A 108 -14.88 -0.40 12.27
CA CYS A 108 -15.36 -0.81 13.59
C CYS A 108 -14.27 -1.48 14.42
N ALA A 109 -13.51 -2.41 13.82
CA ALA A 109 -12.40 -3.07 14.49
C ALA A 109 -11.32 -2.08 14.93
N ALA A 110 -10.92 -1.15 14.05
CA ALA A 110 -9.92 -0.13 14.35
C ALA A 110 -10.40 0.86 15.43
N ALA A 111 -11.65 1.33 15.34
CA ALA A 111 -12.24 2.22 16.34
C ALA A 111 -12.34 1.56 17.72
N ARG A 112 -12.76 0.29 17.76
CA ARG A 112 -12.81 -0.51 19.00
C ARG A 112 -11.42 -0.69 19.60
N ALA A 113 -10.42 -1.05 18.80
CA ALA A 113 -9.05 -1.25 19.26
C ALA A 113 -8.44 0.04 19.82
N ALA A 114 -8.79 1.20 19.26
CA ALA A 114 -8.36 2.51 19.72
C ALA A 114 -9.20 3.09 20.87
N GLY A 115 -10.32 2.45 21.24
CA GLY A 115 -11.30 3.03 22.18
C GLY A 115 -11.92 4.35 21.70
N ALA A 116 -11.90 4.61 20.39
CA ALA A 116 -12.15 5.94 19.82
C ALA A 116 -13.24 5.88 18.72
N TRP A 117 -14.47 5.62 19.12
CA TRP A 117 -15.63 5.52 18.20
C TRP A 117 -15.90 6.78 17.40
N GLY A 118 -15.52 7.96 17.91
CA GLY A 118 -15.61 9.23 17.18
C GLY A 118 -14.78 9.28 15.89
N LEU A 119 -13.89 8.31 15.64
CA LEU A 119 -13.11 8.18 14.42
C LEU A 119 -13.84 7.44 13.29
N LEU A 120 -14.97 6.79 13.55
CA LEU A 120 -15.64 5.90 12.59
C LEU A 120 -15.91 6.55 11.23
N TRP A 121 -16.26 7.84 11.19
CA TRP A 121 -16.54 8.54 9.94
C TRP A 121 -15.27 8.90 9.14
N ARG A 122 -14.09 8.90 9.77
CA ARG A 122 -12.80 9.19 9.13
C ARG A 122 -12.11 7.93 8.61
N LEU A 123 -12.28 6.81 9.32
CA LEU A 123 -11.56 5.56 9.06
C LEU A 123 -11.79 5.00 7.65
N PRO A 124 -13.01 5.01 7.07
CA PRO A 124 -13.22 4.52 5.70
C PRO A 124 -12.35 5.25 4.67
N ALA A 125 -12.25 6.59 4.79
CA ALA A 125 -11.44 7.39 3.88
C ALA A 125 -9.94 7.10 4.05
N VAL A 126 -9.47 6.93 5.29
CA VAL A 126 -8.09 6.54 5.59
C VAL A 126 -7.77 5.17 4.99
N ILE A 127 -8.61 4.16 5.25
CA ILE A 127 -8.43 2.80 4.73
C ILE A 127 -8.47 2.79 3.20
N ALA A 128 -9.38 3.52 2.58
CA ALA A 128 -9.44 3.67 1.13
C ALA A 128 -8.16 4.31 0.56
N ALA A 129 -7.63 5.35 1.22
CA ALA A 129 -6.38 5.96 0.81
C ALA A 129 -5.18 4.98 0.87
N PHE A 130 -5.16 4.07 1.85
CA PHE A 130 -4.18 2.98 1.92
C PHE A 130 -4.30 2.04 0.71
N HIS A 131 -5.50 1.53 0.43
CA HIS A 131 -5.72 0.54 -0.63
C HIS A 131 -5.50 1.13 -2.02
N ILE A 132 -6.16 2.25 -2.32
CA ILE A 132 -6.10 2.88 -3.64
C ILE A 132 -4.70 3.47 -3.87
N GLY A 133 -4.14 4.16 -2.86
CA GLY A 133 -2.83 4.77 -2.96
C GLY A 133 -1.75 3.72 -3.24
N TYR A 134 -1.66 2.69 -2.38
CA TYR A 134 -0.69 1.62 -2.55
C TYR A 134 -0.91 0.84 -3.85
N GLY A 135 -2.15 0.45 -4.16
CA GLY A 135 -2.47 -0.30 -5.37
C GLY A 135 -2.10 0.45 -6.65
N TRP A 136 -2.47 1.73 -6.75
CA TRP A 136 -2.10 2.57 -7.89
C TRP A 136 -0.58 2.75 -8.01
N GLY A 137 0.09 2.99 -6.87
CA GLY A 137 1.55 3.03 -6.80
C GLY A 137 2.18 1.77 -7.38
N SER A 138 1.75 0.60 -6.91
CA SER A 138 2.26 -0.71 -7.35
C SER A 138 2.11 -0.93 -8.86
N TRP A 139 0.96 -0.60 -9.44
CA TRP A 139 0.78 -0.68 -10.91
C TRP A 139 1.74 0.25 -11.65
N ARG A 140 1.91 1.48 -11.16
CA ARG A 140 2.82 2.44 -11.79
C ARG A 140 4.29 1.99 -11.68
N GLY A 141 4.68 1.44 -10.54
CA GLY A 141 6.02 0.88 -10.34
C GLY A 141 6.28 -0.34 -11.21
N LEU A 142 5.29 -1.24 -11.32
CA LEU A 142 5.37 -2.43 -12.15
C LEU A 142 5.54 -2.06 -13.62
N TRP A 143 4.77 -1.08 -14.10
CA TRP A 143 4.89 -0.54 -15.45
C TRP A 143 6.29 -0.02 -15.77
N ASP A 144 6.86 0.80 -14.88
CA ASP A 144 8.21 1.35 -15.09
C ASP A 144 9.28 0.25 -15.03
N VAL A 145 9.14 -0.73 -14.12
CA VAL A 145 10.00 -1.91 -14.02
C VAL A 145 9.98 -2.75 -15.31
N LEU A 146 8.79 -3.02 -15.86
CA LEU A 146 8.59 -3.81 -17.07
C LEU A 146 9.14 -3.10 -18.32
N ARG A 147 9.08 -1.77 -18.34
CA ARG A 147 9.65 -0.95 -19.42
C ARG A 147 11.12 -0.59 -19.23
N ALA A 148 11.79 -1.17 -18.23
CA ALA A 148 13.17 -0.86 -17.86
C ALA A 148 13.44 0.65 -17.68
N ARG A 149 12.43 1.41 -17.21
CA ARG A 149 12.54 2.84 -16.97
C ARG A 149 13.20 3.11 -15.63
N SER A 150 13.97 4.19 -15.56
CA SER A 150 14.42 4.75 -14.29
C SER A 150 13.22 5.18 -13.43
N PRO A 151 13.32 5.12 -12.09
CA PRO A 151 12.26 5.58 -11.20
C PRO A 151 11.85 7.02 -11.51
N ALA A 152 10.55 7.26 -11.63
CA ALA A 152 10.01 8.58 -11.95
C ALA A 152 10.32 9.59 -10.83
N SER A 153 10.78 10.79 -11.20
CA SER A 153 11.27 11.81 -10.27
C SER A 153 10.25 12.23 -9.20
N GLY A 154 8.95 12.20 -9.52
CA GLY A 154 7.86 12.45 -8.57
C GLY A 154 7.74 11.41 -7.43
N PHE A 155 8.32 10.23 -7.62
CA PHE A 155 8.40 9.16 -6.60
C PHE A 155 9.75 9.13 -5.88
N ALA A 156 10.74 9.87 -6.37
CA ALA A 156 12.05 10.03 -5.77
C ALA A 156 12.09 11.15 -4.70
N LYS A 157 11.12 12.06 -4.66
CA LYS A 157 11.02 13.07 -3.59
C LYS A 157 10.23 12.53 -2.40
N ILE A 158 10.81 12.58 -1.21
CA ILE A 158 10.11 12.20 0.03
C ILE A 158 8.92 13.13 0.23
N THR A 159 7.70 12.57 0.20
CA THR A 159 6.51 13.31 0.64
C THR A 159 6.66 13.61 2.13
N ARG A 160 6.70 14.91 2.47
CA ARG A 160 6.63 15.41 3.84
C ARG A 160 5.19 15.86 4.12
#